data_AF-A0A958K6W2-F1
#
_entry.id   AF-A0A958K6W2-F1
#
_cell.length_a   1.000
_cell.length_b   1.000
_cell.length_c   1.000
_cell.angle_alpha   90.00
_cell.angle_beta   90.00
_cell.angle_gamma   90.00
#
_symmetry.space_group_name_H-M   'P 1'
#
loop_
_entity.id
_entity.type
_entity.pdbx_description
1 polymer ?
#
loop_
_entity_poly.entity_id
_entity_poly.type
_entity_poly.pdbx_seq_one_letter_code
_entity_poly.pdbx_strand_id
1 'polypeptide(L)'
;MGIQKNRRALALDFLRQGVSDIIEAPWSFEDLVFHIRKHQAQPTRRLTRGISELGFDGIVGRSKEISAVFDTIARVAPFDTTLLITGSSGTGKELVAQAIHRNSKRKNKPFVAINCGAIPEHLIESELFGHKKGAFTDALYDKKGLFEEANGGTIFLDEIAELSPQLQVKLLRVLQERSFQAVGDSQVRNVDVRVVAATLSD
;
A
#
# COMPACT_ATOMS: atom_id res chain seq x y z
N MET A 1 -45.28 -30.96 -24.63
CA MET A 1 -43.89 -31.43 -24.40
C MET A 1 -42.85 -30.47 -25.04
N GLY A 2 -43.02 -29.14 -24.89
CA GLY A 2 -42.23 -28.14 -25.64
C GLY A 2 -41.69 -26.95 -24.83
N ILE A 3 -41.95 -26.89 -23.51
CA ILE A 3 -41.56 -25.74 -22.67
C ILE A 3 -40.23 -25.99 -21.93
N GLN A 4 -39.87 -27.24 -21.62
CA GLN A 4 -38.62 -27.56 -20.91
C GLN A 4 -37.35 -27.46 -21.77
N LYS A 5 -37.43 -27.71 -23.09
CA LYS A 5 -36.24 -27.69 -23.97
C LYS A 5 -35.61 -26.30 -24.13
N ASN A 6 -36.36 -25.22 -23.86
CA ASN A 6 -35.89 -23.85 -24.06
C ASN A 6 -35.16 -23.25 -22.84
N ARG A 7 -35.34 -23.83 -21.64
CA ARG A 7 -34.74 -23.28 -20.40
C ARG A 7 -33.22 -23.48 -20.34
N ARG A 8 -32.72 -24.63 -20.80
CA ARG A 8 -31.28 -24.90 -20.85
C ARG A 8 -30.54 -24.02 -21.84
N ALA A 9 -31.13 -23.78 -23.01
CA ALA A 9 -30.55 -22.87 -24.01
C ALA A 9 -30.49 -21.44 -23.47
N LEU A 10 -31.56 -21.00 -22.79
CA LEU A 10 -31.63 -19.70 -22.14
C LEU A 10 -30.62 -19.58 -20.97
N ALA A 11 -30.46 -20.61 -20.16
CA ALA A 11 -29.47 -20.64 -19.07
C ALA A 11 -28.04 -20.50 -19.61
N LEU A 12 -27.72 -21.20 -20.70
CA LEU A 12 -26.41 -21.09 -21.36
C LEU A 12 -26.16 -19.69 -21.93
N ASP A 13 -27.19 -19.01 -22.45
CA ASP A 13 -27.08 -17.63 -22.93
C ASP A 13 -26.78 -16.66 -21.78
N PHE A 14 -27.50 -16.77 -20.66
CA PHE A 14 -27.23 -15.96 -19.47
C PHE A 14 -25.83 -16.18 -18.90
N LEU A 15 -25.34 -17.43 -18.87
CA LEU A 15 -23.96 -17.72 -18.46
C LEU A 15 -22.94 -17.07 -19.42
N ARG A 16 -23.20 -17.08 -20.73
CA ARG A 16 -22.36 -16.38 -21.73
C ARG A 16 -22.38 -14.86 -21.57
N GLN A 17 -23.49 -14.31 -21.07
CA GLN A 17 -23.65 -12.88 -20.75
C GLN A 17 -23.07 -12.48 -19.38
N GLY A 18 -22.42 -13.41 -18.67
CA GLY A 18 -21.70 -13.12 -17.42
C GLY A 18 -22.52 -13.27 -16.14
N VAL A 19 -23.70 -13.89 -16.21
CA VAL A 19 -24.44 -14.32 -15.01
C VAL A 19 -23.62 -15.38 -14.29
N SER A 20 -23.40 -15.19 -12.99
CA SER A 20 -22.46 -16.00 -12.22
C SER A 20 -23.02 -17.34 -11.75
N ASP A 21 -24.34 -17.45 -11.60
CA ASP A 21 -25.04 -18.68 -11.22
C ASP A 21 -26.54 -18.57 -11.52
N ILE A 22 -27.20 -19.71 -11.76
CA ILE A 22 -28.60 -19.79 -12.17
C ILE A 22 -29.29 -20.88 -11.37
N ILE A 23 -30.42 -20.55 -10.73
CA ILE A 23 -31.22 -21.50 -9.95
C ILE A 23 -32.52 -21.79 -10.71
N GLU A 24 -32.78 -23.05 -11.03
CA GLU A 24 -34.03 -23.47 -11.66
C GLU A 24 -35.10 -23.79 -10.61
N ALA A 25 -36.34 -23.33 -10.84
CA ALA A 25 -37.48 -23.65 -9.98
C ALA A 25 -38.04 -25.06 -10.26
N PRO A 26 -38.62 -25.75 -9.25
CA PRO A 26 -38.86 -25.25 -7.89
C PRO A 26 -37.59 -25.28 -7.02
N TRP A 27 -37.31 -24.18 -6.33
CA TRP A 27 -36.17 -24.05 -5.42
C TRP A 27 -36.65 -24.00 -3.96
N SER A 28 -35.87 -24.60 -3.07
CA SER A 28 -36.07 -24.51 -1.62
C SER A 28 -35.38 -23.27 -1.04
N PHE A 29 -35.68 -22.96 0.22
CA PHE A 29 -34.98 -21.89 0.94
C PHE A 29 -33.50 -22.24 1.13
N GLU A 30 -33.19 -23.52 1.35
CA GLU A 30 -31.83 -24.05 1.49
C GLU A 30 -31.01 -23.88 0.20
N ASP A 31 -31.62 -24.14 -0.96
CA ASP A 31 -30.97 -23.94 -2.26
C ASP A 31 -30.57 -22.48 -2.48
N LEU A 32 -31.45 -21.54 -2.11
CA LEU A 32 -31.17 -20.11 -2.20
C LEU A 32 -30.00 -19.72 -1.27
N VAL A 33 -30.01 -20.19 -0.02
CA VAL A 33 -28.94 -19.92 0.96
C VAL A 33 -27.60 -20.50 0.48
N PHE A 34 -27.59 -21.70 -0.11
CA PHE A 34 -26.39 -22.33 -0.65
C PHE A 34 -25.74 -21.50 -1.76
N HIS A 35 -26.52 -21.07 -2.75
CA HIS A 35 -26.01 -20.27 -3.88
C HIS A 35 -25.53 -18.88 -3.43
N ILE A 36 -26.22 -18.26 -2.47
CA ILE A 36 -25.77 -17.00 -1.84
C ILE A 36 -24.41 -17.19 -1.13
N ARG A 37 -24.24 -18.28 -0.36
CA ARG A 37 -22.99 -18.56 0.35
C ARG A 37 -21.84 -18.90 -0.61
N LYS A 38 -22.10 -19.66 -1.67
CA LYS A 38 -21.13 -19.99 -2.72
C LYS A 38 -20.53 -18.74 -3.36
N HIS A 39 -21.33 -17.70 -3.60
CA HIS A 39 -20.84 -16.41 -4.08
C HIS A 39 -20.20 -15.52 -3.02
N GLN A 40 -20.50 -15.72 -1.73
CA GLN A 40 -19.79 -15.04 -0.65
C GLN A 40 -18.43 -15.68 -0.34
N ALA A 41 -18.26 -16.97 -0.65
CA ALA A 41 -17.03 -17.74 -0.43
C ALA A 41 -16.01 -17.63 -1.58
N GLN A 42 -16.38 -17.06 -2.73
CA GLN A 42 -15.42 -16.67 -3.75
C GLN A 42 -14.69 -15.40 -3.27
N PRO A 43 -13.35 -15.42 -3.10
CA PRO A 43 -12.63 -14.24 -2.66
C PRO A 43 -12.42 -13.33 -3.87
N THR A 44 -13.39 -12.47 -4.19
CA THR A 44 -13.21 -11.12 -4.79
C THR A 44 -14.55 -10.50 -5.23
N ARG A 45 -14.61 -9.16 -5.21
CA ARG A 45 -15.72 -8.26 -5.62
C ARG A 45 -16.77 -7.86 -4.57
N ARG A 46 -16.39 -7.72 -3.30
CA ARG A 46 -17.12 -6.84 -2.35
C ARG A 46 -16.26 -5.75 -1.68
N LEU A 47 -15.06 -5.50 -2.20
CA LEU A 47 -14.23 -4.34 -1.80
C LEU A 47 -14.65 -3.03 -2.50
N THR A 48 -15.72 -3.03 -3.30
CA THR A 48 -16.21 -1.83 -4.01
C THR A 48 -17.20 -0.99 -3.21
N ARG A 49 -17.63 -1.38 -2.00
CA ARG A 49 -18.57 -0.57 -1.19
C ARG A 49 -17.91 0.49 -0.29
N GLY A 50 -16.61 0.71 -0.42
CA GLY A 50 -15.89 1.85 0.17
C GLY A 50 -15.35 2.84 -0.87
N ILE A 51 -15.54 2.57 -2.17
CA ILE A 51 -15.22 3.52 -3.23
C ILE A 51 -16.48 4.37 -3.38
N SER A 52 -16.56 5.47 -2.63
CA SER A 52 -17.59 6.46 -2.88
C SER A 52 -17.51 6.85 -4.36
N GLU A 53 -18.63 7.16 -5.00
CA GLU A 53 -18.68 7.63 -6.41
C GLU A 53 -17.89 8.94 -6.66
N LEU A 54 -17.13 9.41 -5.67
CA LEU A 54 -16.36 10.64 -5.61
C LEU A 54 -14.90 10.44 -5.18
N GLY A 55 -14.48 9.29 -4.63
CA GLY A 55 -13.11 9.11 -4.15
C GLY A 55 -12.86 7.91 -3.24
N PHE A 56 -11.58 7.70 -2.93
CA PHE A 56 -11.04 6.64 -2.07
C PHE A 56 -10.00 7.23 -1.13
N ASP A 57 -10.27 7.19 0.18
CA ASP A 57 -9.36 7.64 1.24
C ASP A 57 -8.65 8.99 0.94
N GLY A 58 -9.42 10.02 0.62
CA GLY A 58 -8.91 11.37 0.36
C GLY A 58 -8.40 11.61 -1.07
N ILE A 59 -8.39 10.59 -1.94
CA ILE A 59 -8.11 10.76 -3.37
C ILE A 59 -9.43 10.88 -4.13
N VAL A 60 -9.63 11.98 -4.85
CA VAL A 60 -10.81 12.21 -5.68
C VAL A 60 -10.52 11.83 -7.13
N GLY A 61 -11.37 11.01 -7.73
CA GLY A 61 -11.19 10.62 -9.13
C GLY A 61 -12.22 9.58 -9.60
N ARG A 62 -12.56 9.63 -10.89
CA ARG A 62 -13.57 8.75 -11.52
C ARG A 62 -13.08 8.08 -12.81
N SER A 63 -11.84 8.31 -13.23
CA SER A 63 -11.30 7.69 -14.44
C SER A 63 -11.06 6.18 -14.24
N LYS A 64 -10.95 5.43 -15.33
CA LYS A 64 -10.66 3.98 -15.24
C LYS A 64 -9.28 3.72 -14.65
N GLU A 65 -8.33 4.61 -14.94
CA GLU A 65 -6.94 4.54 -14.49
C GLU A 65 -6.85 4.72 -12.97
N ILE A 66 -7.51 5.74 -12.41
CA ILE A 66 -7.51 5.95 -10.96
C ILE A 66 -8.30 4.87 -10.21
N SER A 67 -9.36 4.32 -10.82
CA SER A 67 -10.06 3.16 -10.27
C SER A 67 -9.15 1.94 -10.16
N ALA A 68 -8.28 1.71 -11.16
CA ALA A 68 -7.30 0.62 -11.12
C ALA A 68 -6.24 0.85 -10.03
N VAL A 69 -5.86 2.10 -9.76
CA VAL A 69 -5.00 2.46 -8.62
C VAL A 69 -5.69 2.11 -7.30
N PHE A 70 -6.97 2.47 -7.12
CA PHE A 70 -7.73 2.13 -5.91
C PHE A 70 -7.82 0.62 -5.67
N ASP A 71 -8.12 -0.16 -6.72
CA ASP A 71 -8.14 -1.62 -6.65
C ASP A 71 -6.77 -2.21 -6.30
N THR A 72 -5.69 -1.56 -6.75
CA THR A 72 -4.32 -1.98 -6.41
C THR A 72 -4.01 -1.68 -4.95
N ILE A 73 -4.33 -0.48 -4.46
CA ILE A 73 -4.17 -0.10 -3.04
C ILE A 73 -4.90 -1.10 -2.15
N ALA A 74 -6.18 -1.40 -2.44
CA ALA A 74 -6.99 -2.32 -1.65
C ALA A 74 -6.40 -3.74 -1.58
N ARG A 75 -5.70 -4.18 -2.64
CA ARG A 75 -5.03 -5.49 -2.68
C ARG A 75 -3.71 -5.50 -1.93
N VAL A 76 -2.89 -4.45 -2.03
CA VAL A 76 -1.53 -4.44 -1.46
C VAL A 76 -1.47 -3.93 -0.02
N ALA A 77 -2.45 -3.12 0.42
CA ALA A 77 -2.45 -2.53 1.76
C ALA A 77 -2.41 -3.55 2.91
N PRO A 78 -3.09 -4.71 2.86
CA PRO A 78 -3.05 -5.69 3.95
C PRO A 78 -1.70 -6.40 4.16
N PHE A 79 -0.76 -6.29 3.23
CA PHE A 79 0.55 -6.97 3.26
C PHE A 79 1.67 -6.02 3.68
N ASP A 80 2.66 -6.52 4.43
CA ASP A 80 3.81 -5.72 4.90
C ASP A 80 4.98 -5.66 3.89
N THR A 81 4.69 -5.86 2.60
CA THR A 81 5.72 -5.74 1.55
C THR A 81 6.13 -4.29 1.33
N THR A 82 7.39 -4.10 0.93
CA THR A 82 7.87 -2.83 0.38
C THR A 82 7.15 -2.54 -0.92
N LEU A 83 6.76 -1.28 -1.12
CA LEU A 83 6.06 -0.81 -2.32
C LEU A 83 6.82 0.37 -2.94
N LEU A 84 6.84 0.41 -4.27
CA LEU A 84 7.35 1.54 -5.05
C LEU A 84 6.20 2.18 -5.82
N ILE A 85 6.03 3.49 -5.66
CA ILE A 85 5.03 4.30 -6.35
C ILE A 85 5.74 5.16 -7.40
N THR A 86 5.40 4.95 -8.66
CA THR A 86 5.96 5.69 -9.79
C THR A 86 4.93 6.63 -10.37
N GLY A 87 5.36 7.82 -10.78
CA GLY A 87 4.52 8.76 -11.50
C GLY A 87 5.14 10.14 -11.58
N SER A 88 4.68 10.93 -12.54
CA SER A 88 5.15 12.30 -12.76
C SER A 88 4.95 13.19 -11.52
N SER A 89 5.62 14.33 -11.50
CA SER A 89 5.47 15.30 -10.41
C SER A 89 4.02 15.77 -10.28
N GLY A 90 3.56 16.01 -9.05
CA GLY A 90 2.21 16.50 -8.78
C GLY A 90 1.06 15.49 -8.95
N THR A 91 1.34 14.21 -9.21
CA THR A 91 0.30 13.17 -9.43
C THR A 91 -0.29 12.56 -8.15
N GLY A 92 0.05 13.11 -6.97
CA GLY A 92 -0.54 12.66 -5.69
C GLY A 92 0.05 11.36 -5.12
N LYS A 93 1.32 11.05 -5.40
CA LYS A 93 2.02 9.86 -4.88
C LYS A 93 1.95 9.75 -3.34
N GLU A 94 2.08 10.87 -2.63
CA GLU A 94 1.92 10.90 -1.17
C GLU A 94 0.51 10.48 -0.73
N LEU A 95 -0.55 10.94 -1.43
CA LEU A 95 -1.93 10.55 -1.11
C LEU A 95 -2.12 9.04 -1.28
N VAL A 96 -1.50 8.45 -2.30
CA VAL A 96 -1.50 6.99 -2.51
C VAL A 96 -0.79 6.27 -1.36
N ALA A 97 0.39 6.75 -0.93
CA ALA A 97 1.12 6.17 0.21
C ALA A 97 0.31 6.23 1.51
N GLN A 98 -0.33 7.37 1.78
CA GLN A 98 -1.20 7.52 2.94
C GLN A 98 -2.43 6.60 2.87
N ALA A 99 -3.04 6.44 1.70
CA ALA A 99 -4.16 5.52 1.50
C ALA A 99 -3.74 4.06 1.72
N ILE A 100 -2.55 3.66 1.24
CA ILE A 100 -1.97 2.34 1.54
C ILE A 100 -1.82 2.14 3.05
N HIS A 101 -1.29 3.14 3.77
CA HIS A 101 -1.12 3.06 5.22
C HIS A 101 -2.46 2.92 5.96
N ARG A 102 -3.45 3.78 5.65
CA ARG A 102 -4.79 3.77 6.28
C ARG A 102 -5.55 2.44 6.07
N ASN A 103 -5.31 1.76 4.95
CA ASN A 103 -5.90 0.45 4.65
C ASN A 103 -5.05 -0.74 5.11
N SER A 104 -3.94 -0.50 5.78
CA SER A 104 -3.04 -1.55 6.25
C SER A 104 -3.34 -2.04 7.65
N LYS A 105 -2.68 -3.13 8.06
CA LYS A 105 -2.65 -3.59 9.46
C LYS A 105 -1.99 -2.58 10.40
N ARG A 106 -1.22 -1.63 9.87
CA ARG A 106 -0.48 -0.60 10.60
C ARG A 106 -1.20 0.75 10.65
N LYS A 107 -2.47 0.83 10.24
CA LYS A 107 -3.27 2.08 10.18
C LYS A 107 -3.36 2.91 11.47
N ASN A 108 -3.15 2.29 12.63
CA ASN A 108 -3.16 2.95 13.94
C ASN A 108 -1.74 3.18 14.50
N LYS A 109 -0.72 3.03 13.65
CA LYS A 109 0.71 3.18 13.97
C LYS A 109 1.26 4.43 13.27
N PRO A 110 2.48 4.89 13.59
CA PRO A 110 3.05 6.07 12.94
C PRO A 110 3.10 5.92 11.42
N PHE A 111 2.79 7.02 10.73
CA PHE A 111 3.12 7.23 9.32
C PHE A 111 4.11 8.39 9.27
N VAL A 112 5.34 8.10 8.88
CA VAL A 112 6.43 9.07 8.81
C VAL A 112 6.74 9.30 7.34
N ALA A 113 6.68 10.54 6.87
CA ALA A 113 6.96 10.90 5.49
C ALA A 113 8.19 11.82 5.42
N ILE A 114 9.03 11.58 4.42
CA ILE A 114 10.18 12.43 4.12
C ILE A 114 10.38 12.51 2.61
N ASN A 115 10.64 13.72 2.12
CA ASN A 115 11.13 13.94 0.77
C ASN A 115 12.67 13.94 0.80
N CYS A 116 13.27 13.00 0.08
CA CYS A 116 14.72 12.81 0.06
C CYS A 116 15.47 13.85 -0.78
N GLY A 117 14.83 14.48 -1.77
CA GLY A 117 15.42 15.53 -2.61
C GLY A 117 15.41 16.92 -1.99
N ALA A 118 14.56 17.16 -0.99
CA ALA A 118 14.40 18.47 -0.36
C ALA A 118 15.44 18.78 0.74
N ILE A 119 16.28 17.81 1.12
CA ILE A 119 17.19 17.90 2.28
C ILE A 119 18.64 17.62 1.83
N PRO A 120 19.63 18.45 2.24
CA PRO A 120 21.04 18.20 1.96
C PRO A 120 21.52 16.82 2.43
N GLU A 121 22.45 16.20 1.69
CA GLU A 121 22.89 14.80 1.89
C GLU A 121 23.26 14.44 3.35
N HIS A 122 24.08 15.27 4.00
CA HIS A 122 24.52 15.03 5.38
C HIS A 122 23.37 15.16 6.39
N LEU A 123 22.38 16.02 6.10
CA LEU A 123 21.20 16.17 6.94
C LEU A 123 20.23 15.00 6.72
N ILE A 124 19.99 14.58 5.48
CA ILE A 124 19.08 13.45 5.20
C ILE A 124 19.58 12.15 5.83
N GLU A 125 20.90 11.92 5.87
CA GLU A 125 21.46 10.78 6.60
C GLU A 125 21.11 10.83 8.09
N SER A 126 21.35 11.99 8.72
CA SER A 126 21.04 12.23 10.12
C SER A 126 19.52 12.20 10.40
N GLU A 127 18.68 12.66 9.48
CA GLU A 127 17.21 12.55 9.61
C GLU A 127 16.79 11.08 9.56
N LEU A 128 17.22 10.31 8.55
CA LEU A 128 16.79 8.92 8.38
C LEU A 128 17.27 8.03 9.53
N PHE A 129 18.55 8.12 9.88
CA PHE A 129 19.22 7.17 10.79
C PHE A 129 19.51 7.75 12.18
N GLY A 130 19.33 9.05 12.40
CA GLY A 130 19.71 9.70 13.64
C GLY A 130 21.22 9.90 13.77
N HIS A 131 21.64 10.55 14.84
CA HIS A 131 23.05 10.76 15.14
C HIS A 131 23.32 10.75 16.64
N LYS A 132 24.57 10.43 17.00
CA LYS A 132 25.11 10.67 18.34
C LYS A 132 25.69 12.06 18.46
N LYS A 133 25.65 12.63 19.65
CA LYS A 133 26.34 13.87 19.98
C LYS A 133 27.82 13.77 19.57
N GLY A 134 28.31 14.76 18.83
CA GLY A 134 29.68 14.81 18.34
C GLY A 134 29.95 14.02 17.06
N ALA A 135 28.92 13.46 16.41
CA ALA A 135 29.08 12.78 15.12
C ALA A 135 29.54 13.71 13.98
N PHE A 136 29.20 15.00 14.07
CA PHE A 136 29.65 16.08 13.20
C PHE A 136 29.65 17.40 13.99
N THR A 137 30.20 18.48 13.41
CA THR A 137 30.45 19.75 14.11
C THR A 137 29.20 20.31 14.82
N ASP A 138 28.04 20.23 14.18
CA ASP A 138 26.76 20.74 14.70
C ASP A 138 25.93 19.71 15.49
N ALA A 139 26.46 18.51 15.72
CA ALA A 139 25.77 17.44 16.46
C ALA A 139 25.83 17.69 17.99
N LEU A 140 25.09 18.69 18.46
CA LEU A 140 25.11 19.14 19.85
C LEU A 140 24.45 18.15 20.84
N TYR A 141 23.54 17.31 20.35
CA TYR A 141 22.77 16.34 21.12
C TYR A 141 22.58 15.02 20.37
N ASP A 142 22.12 13.98 21.05
CA ASP A 142 21.70 12.73 20.41
C ASP A 142 20.33 12.94 19.73
N LYS A 143 20.22 12.58 18.45
CA LYS A 143 18.96 12.66 17.70
C LYS A 143 18.53 11.28 17.24
N LYS A 144 17.25 10.95 17.44
CA LYS A 144 16.63 9.74 16.88
C LYS A 144 16.39 9.91 15.38
N GLY A 145 16.57 8.83 14.64
CA GLY A 145 16.25 8.81 13.20
C GLY A 145 14.79 8.51 12.93
N LEU A 146 14.32 8.90 11.74
CA LEU A 146 12.96 8.65 11.26
C LEU A 146 12.63 7.15 11.18
N PHE A 147 13.62 6.27 10.95
CA PHE A 147 13.39 4.84 11.05
C PHE A 147 13.04 4.38 12.47
N GLU A 148 13.59 5.02 13.51
CA GLU A 148 13.18 4.75 14.90
C GLU A 148 11.78 5.30 15.17
N GLU A 149 11.47 6.50 14.69
CA GLU A 149 10.16 7.13 14.87
C GLU A 149 9.05 6.36 14.15
N ALA A 150 9.36 5.78 12.97
CA ALA A 150 8.45 4.97 12.18
C ALA A 150 8.30 3.54 12.72
N ASN A 151 9.02 3.14 13.77
CA ASN A 151 9.05 1.77 14.25
C ASN A 151 7.63 1.25 14.62
N GLY A 152 7.30 0.05 14.12
CA GLY A 152 5.96 -0.54 14.17
C GLY A 152 4.97 0.03 13.15
N GLY A 153 5.33 1.11 12.44
CA GLY A 153 4.50 1.86 11.51
C GLY A 153 4.95 1.77 10.05
N THR A 154 4.80 2.86 9.33
CA THR A 154 5.15 2.99 7.90
C THR A 154 6.01 4.22 7.69
N ILE A 155 7.09 4.06 6.93
CA ILE A 155 7.88 5.17 6.43
C ILE A 155 7.61 5.35 4.93
N PHE A 156 7.32 6.59 4.54
CA PHE A 156 7.18 7.01 3.17
C PHE A 156 8.41 7.81 2.74
N LEU A 157 9.11 7.33 1.73
CA LEU A 157 10.32 7.93 1.17
C LEU A 157 9.99 8.48 -0.22
N ASP A 158 9.72 9.78 -0.31
CA ASP A 158 9.48 10.45 -1.59
C ASP A 158 10.80 10.83 -2.26
N GLU A 159 10.80 10.80 -3.59
CA GLU A 159 12.00 11.06 -4.42
C GLU A 159 13.18 10.17 -4.02
N ILE A 160 12.94 8.86 -3.83
CA ILE A 160 13.95 7.91 -3.36
C ILE A 160 15.20 7.84 -4.26
N ALA A 161 15.06 8.20 -5.54
CA ALA A 161 16.15 8.26 -6.50
C ALA A 161 17.19 9.35 -6.19
N GLU A 162 16.83 10.36 -5.40
CA GLU A 162 17.73 11.46 -4.98
C GLU A 162 18.70 11.04 -3.87
N LEU A 163 18.51 9.86 -3.26
CA LEU A 163 19.46 9.34 -2.29
C LEU A 163 20.81 9.03 -2.95
N SER A 164 21.90 9.47 -2.33
CA SER A 164 23.24 9.11 -2.78
C SER A 164 23.47 7.60 -2.72
N PRO A 165 24.38 7.03 -3.55
CA PRO A 165 24.69 5.61 -3.54
C PRO A 165 25.05 5.06 -2.14
N GLN A 166 25.73 5.88 -1.33
CA GLN A 166 26.11 5.53 0.04
C GLN A 166 24.87 5.37 0.94
N LEU A 167 23.89 6.26 0.82
CA LEU A 167 22.64 6.17 1.58
C LEU A 167 21.76 5.02 1.08
N GLN A 168 21.76 4.72 -0.22
CA GLN A 168 21.07 3.57 -0.78
C GLN A 168 21.60 2.24 -0.21
N VAL A 169 22.92 2.12 0.00
CA VAL A 169 23.51 0.94 0.66
C VAL A 169 23.01 0.80 2.11
N LYS A 170 22.91 1.91 2.86
CA LYS A 170 22.38 1.89 4.23
C LYS A 170 20.89 1.54 4.27
N LEU A 171 20.11 2.10 3.34
CA LEU A 171 18.70 1.77 3.19
C LEU A 171 18.50 0.29 2.87
N LEU A 172 19.34 -0.29 2.00
CA LEU A 172 19.29 -1.71 1.68
C LEU A 172 19.47 -2.58 2.93
N ARG A 173 20.38 -2.21 3.84
CA ARG A 173 20.54 -2.91 5.13
C ARG A 173 19.28 -2.83 5.99
N VAL A 174 18.61 -1.68 6.03
CA VAL A 174 17.31 -1.57 6.71
C VAL A 174 16.28 -2.52 6.10
N LEU A 175 16.20 -2.59 4.78
CA LEU A 175 15.24 -3.44 4.07
C LEU A 175 15.51 -4.93 4.28
N GLN A 176 16.78 -5.34 4.30
CA GLN A 176 17.18 -6.75 4.39
C GLN A 176 17.29 -7.23 5.84
N GLU A 177 18.00 -6.49 6.67
CA GLU A 177 18.38 -6.88 8.03
C GLU A 177 17.40 -6.34 9.08
N ARG A 178 16.51 -5.42 8.69
CA ARG A 178 15.63 -4.69 9.62
C ARG A 178 16.40 -4.01 10.73
N SER A 179 17.60 -3.52 10.41
CA SER A 179 18.47 -2.83 11.36
C SER A 179 19.30 -1.73 10.71
N PHE A 180 19.79 -0.79 11.52
CA PHE A 180 20.73 0.25 11.12
C PHE A 180 21.55 0.79 12.30
N GLN A 181 22.48 1.70 12.00
CA GLN A 181 23.28 2.44 12.97
C GLN A 181 23.09 3.94 12.75
N ALA A 182 23.01 4.70 13.84
CA ALA A 182 23.02 6.16 13.78
C ALA A 182 24.39 6.68 13.35
N VAL A 183 24.44 7.90 12.82
CA VAL A 183 25.69 8.55 12.42
C VAL A 183 26.57 8.75 13.66
N GLY A 184 27.84 8.36 13.56
CA GLY A 184 28.80 8.42 14.68
C GLY A 184 28.53 7.39 15.79
N ASP A 185 27.65 6.42 15.56
CA ASP A 185 27.34 5.35 16.51
C ASP A 185 27.75 3.98 15.95
N SER A 186 28.13 3.06 16.83
CA SER A 186 28.40 1.65 16.49
C SER A 186 27.27 0.72 16.93
N GLN A 187 26.32 1.23 17.72
CA GLN A 187 25.19 0.45 18.19
C GLN A 187 24.18 0.18 17.06
N VAL A 188 24.00 -1.10 16.75
CA VAL A 188 22.94 -1.57 15.84
C VAL A 188 21.58 -1.46 16.52
N ARG A 189 20.61 -0.91 15.79
CA ARG A 189 19.21 -0.73 16.20
C ARG A 189 18.32 -1.53 15.27
N ASN A 190 17.43 -2.35 15.84
CA ASN A 190 16.44 -3.11 15.08
C ASN A 190 15.14 -2.33 14.95
N VAL A 191 14.51 -2.40 13.79
CA VAL A 191 13.23 -1.72 13.51
C VAL A 191 12.29 -2.58 12.68
N ASP A 192 11.01 -2.53 13.02
CA ASP A 192 9.93 -3.15 12.24
C ASP A 192 9.15 -2.06 11.52
N VAL A 193 9.57 -1.71 10.31
CA VAL A 193 8.98 -0.63 9.53
C VAL A 193 8.54 -1.15 8.17
N ARG A 194 7.32 -0.81 7.76
CA ARG A 194 6.89 -0.96 6.38
C ARG A 194 7.41 0.21 5.56
N VAL A 195 8.10 -0.08 4.45
CA VAL A 195 8.64 0.96 3.56
C VAL A 195 7.74 1.14 2.35
N VAL A 196 7.33 2.38 2.09
CA VAL A 196 6.70 2.81 0.85
C VAL A 196 7.62 3.86 0.24
N ALA A 197 8.09 3.66 -0.98
CA ALA A 197 8.94 4.61 -1.68
C ALA A 197 8.20 5.21 -2.88
N ALA A 198 8.57 6.42 -3.27
CA ALA A 198 8.10 7.06 -4.48
C ALA A 198 9.25 7.64 -5.29
N THR A 199 9.09 7.64 -6.61
CA THR A 199 10.03 8.29 -7.52
C THR A 199 9.31 8.82 -8.75
N LEU A 200 9.98 9.75 -9.43
CA LEU A 200 9.58 10.20 -10.77
C LEU A 200 9.76 9.05 -11.76
N SER A 201 8.83 8.96 -12.69
CA SER A 201 8.92 8.10 -13.86
C SER A 201 8.53 8.96 -15.05
N ASP A 202 9.51 9.17 -15.93
CA ASP A 202 9.36 9.82 -17.23
C ASP A 202 9.45 8.77 -18.34
#